data_AF-A0A285JWU4-F1
#
_entry.id   AF-A0A285JWU4-F1
#
_cell.length_a   1.000
_cell.length_b   1.000
_cell.length_c   1.000
_cell.angle_alpha   90.00
_cell.angle_beta   90.00
_cell.angle_gamma   90.00
#
_symmetry.space_group_name_H-M   'P 1'
#
loop_
_entity.id
_entity.type
_entity.pdbx_description
1 polymer ?
#
loop_
_entity_poly.entity_id
_entity_poly.type
_entity_poly.pdbx_seq_one_letter_code
_entity_poly.pdbx_strand_id
1 'polypeptide(L)'
;MLRKVGVAAVAAVVMVLALAVPAQAGTARYYSGSDVDQIVENFANASAAAKMHCLVSDAVKKVKKAKKAGGLAGVAALSGEISAKIADTKGACKGVWQFLGAAVYTAYLGQNGQSVWIEDASYADDCGIISKKLNFIYRIGPAPDRTTEFTGGVKVMCTFSF
;
A
#
# COMPACT_ATOMS: atom_id res chain seq x y z
N MET A 1 19.35 -19.49 -25.70
CA MET A 1 18.27 -18.47 -25.65
C MET A 1 17.69 -18.43 -24.24
N LEU A 2 18.33 -17.70 -23.34
CA LEU A 2 17.91 -17.58 -21.94
C LEU A 2 18.14 -16.12 -21.53
N ARG A 3 17.24 -15.60 -20.68
CA ARG A 3 17.35 -14.32 -19.96
C ARG A 3 17.01 -13.04 -20.74
N LYS A 4 15.76 -12.90 -21.18
CA LYS A 4 15.12 -11.57 -21.36
C LYS A 4 13.87 -11.35 -20.50
N VAL A 5 13.49 -12.32 -19.66
CA VAL A 5 12.29 -12.23 -18.80
C VAL A 5 12.55 -11.50 -17.48
N GLY A 6 13.81 -11.36 -17.06
CA GLY A 6 14.18 -10.74 -15.77
C GLY A 6 14.06 -9.21 -15.72
N VAL A 7 14.24 -8.51 -16.84
CA VAL A 7 14.29 -7.04 -16.85
C VAL A 7 12.88 -6.44 -16.98
N ALA A 8 11.98 -7.09 -17.71
CA ALA A 8 10.61 -6.60 -17.90
C ALA A 8 9.77 -6.67 -16.60
N ALA A 9 9.94 -7.73 -15.80
CA ALA A 9 9.24 -7.86 -14.52
C ALA A 9 9.75 -6.83 -13.49
N VAL A 10 11.06 -6.55 -13.46
CA VAL A 10 11.66 -5.56 -12.55
C VAL A 10 11.28 -4.14 -12.96
N ALA A 11 11.30 -3.81 -14.27
CA ALA A 11 10.85 -2.52 -14.76
C ALA A 11 9.35 -2.29 -14.51
N ALA A 12 8.52 -3.33 -14.65
CA ALA A 12 7.09 -3.25 -14.31
C ALA A 12 6.87 -3.08 -12.79
N VAL A 13 7.63 -3.76 -11.94
CA VAL A 13 7.55 -3.57 -10.48
C VAL A 13 8.03 -2.18 -10.07
N VAL A 14 9.10 -1.66 -10.68
CA VAL A 14 9.61 -0.30 -10.44
C VAL A 14 8.66 0.77 -10.99
N MET A 15 8.04 0.58 -12.16
CA MET A 15 7.03 1.51 -12.70
C MET A 15 5.70 1.46 -11.93
N VAL A 16 5.28 0.30 -11.43
CA VAL A 16 4.06 0.19 -10.60
C VAL A 16 4.33 0.70 -9.18
N LEU A 17 5.54 0.54 -8.64
CA LEU A 17 6.01 1.25 -7.44
C LEU A 17 6.23 2.74 -7.70
N ALA A 18 6.45 3.17 -8.96
CA ALA A 18 6.46 4.57 -9.35
C ALA A 18 5.04 5.17 -9.42
N LEU A 19 4.02 4.35 -9.72
CA LEU A 19 2.61 4.72 -9.64
C LEU A 19 2.04 4.58 -8.21
N ALA A 20 2.68 3.77 -7.38
CA ALA A 20 2.59 3.78 -5.93
C ALA A 20 3.73 4.60 -5.30
N VAL A 21 4.27 5.59 -6.04
CA VAL A 21 5.12 6.59 -5.40
C VAL A 21 4.28 7.21 -4.30
N PRO A 22 4.82 7.29 -3.08
CA PRO A 22 4.15 7.97 -1.98
C PRO A 22 3.66 9.32 -2.51
N ALA A 23 2.42 9.69 -2.20
CA ALA A 23 1.99 11.06 -2.40
C ALA A 23 3.05 11.90 -1.68
N GLN A 24 3.89 12.59 -2.45
CA GLN A 24 5.10 13.31 -2.04
C GLN A 24 5.34 13.27 -0.51
N ALA A 25 6.36 12.52 -0.08
CA ALA A 25 6.81 12.47 1.31
C ALA A 25 6.66 13.85 2.00
N GLY A 26 5.87 13.91 3.08
CA GLY A 26 5.51 15.14 3.78
C GLY A 26 4.22 15.83 3.33
N THR A 27 3.34 15.16 2.56
CA THR A 27 2.01 15.70 2.21
C THR A 27 0.92 15.15 3.12
N ALA A 28 0.26 16.05 3.84
CA ALA A 28 -0.95 15.77 4.60
C ALA A 28 -2.17 16.35 3.87
N ARG A 29 -3.17 15.51 3.56
CA ARG A 29 -4.36 15.91 2.80
C ARG A 29 -5.63 15.25 3.33
N TYR A 30 -6.74 15.94 3.16
CA TYR A 30 -8.08 15.36 3.34
C TYR A 30 -8.59 14.84 2.00
N TYR A 31 -9.16 13.64 2.04
CA TYR A 31 -9.81 12.97 0.92
C TYR A 31 -11.29 12.77 1.26
N SER A 32 -12.18 12.85 0.27
CA SER A 32 -13.61 12.63 0.48
C SER A 32 -14.27 12.04 -0.77
N GLY A 33 -15.42 11.38 -0.60
CA GLY A 33 -16.17 10.80 -1.70
C GLY A 33 -15.34 9.85 -2.57
N SER A 34 -15.37 10.06 -3.89
CA SER A 34 -14.67 9.23 -4.87
C SER A 34 -13.14 9.19 -4.70
N ASP A 35 -12.55 10.20 -4.07
CA ASP A 35 -11.11 10.21 -3.83
C ASP A 35 -10.71 9.11 -2.84
N VAL A 36 -11.57 8.83 -1.86
CA VAL A 36 -11.32 7.76 -0.88
C VAL A 36 -11.36 6.40 -1.55
N ASP A 37 -12.29 6.18 -2.49
CA ASP A 37 -12.34 4.96 -3.30
C ASP A 37 -11.05 4.75 -4.10
N GLN A 38 -10.51 5.82 -4.70
CA GLN A 38 -9.27 5.74 -5.46
C GLN A 38 -8.07 5.43 -4.55
N ILE A 39 -7.99 6.04 -3.37
CA ILE A 39 -6.90 5.78 -2.41
C ILE A 39 -6.91 4.34 -1.92
N VAL A 40 -8.08 3.78 -1.61
CA VAL A 40 -8.22 2.36 -1.22
C VAL A 40 -7.67 1.44 -2.30
N GLU A 41 -7.94 1.77 -3.56
CA GLU A 41 -7.44 1.00 -4.70
C GLU A 41 -5.93 1.16 -4.91
N ASN A 42 -5.41 2.37 -4.73
CA ASN A 42 -3.98 2.64 -4.79
C ASN A 42 -3.22 1.81 -3.74
N PHE A 43 -3.70 1.77 -2.50
CA PHE A 43 -3.11 0.93 -1.45
C PHE A 43 -3.18 -0.57 -1.79
N ALA A 44 -4.34 -1.06 -2.28
CA ALA A 44 -4.47 -2.46 -2.69
C ALA A 44 -3.54 -2.82 -3.87
N ASN A 45 -3.32 -1.89 -4.80
CA ASN A 45 -2.39 -2.05 -5.91
C ASN A 45 -0.92 -1.98 -5.45
N ALA A 46 -0.59 -1.13 -4.48
CA ALA A 46 0.74 -1.06 -3.88
C ALA A 46 1.10 -2.39 -3.19
N SER A 47 0.19 -2.98 -2.41
CA SER A 47 0.33 -4.34 -1.88
C SER A 47 0.56 -5.37 -2.99
N ALA A 48 -0.08 -5.18 -4.15
CA ALA A 48 0.10 -6.06 -5.30
C ALA A 48 1.45 -5.91 -6.00
N ALA A 49 2.04 -4.72 -6.03
CA ALA A 49 3.35 -4.52 -6.63
C ALA A 49 4.46 -5.14 -5.79
N ALA A 50 4.33 -5.14 -4.46
CA ALA A 50 5.33 -5.65 -3.53
C ALA A 50 5.35 -7.20 -3.37
N LYS A 51 4.79 -7.95 -4.34
CA LYS A 51 4.26 -9.33 -4.18
C LYS A 51 5.22 -10.51 -4.13
N MET A 52 6.53 -10.34 -4.20
CA MET A 52 7.40 -11.45 -4.68
C MET A 52 7.37 -12.76 -3.86
N HIS A 53 6.84 -12.79 -2.62
CA HIS A 53 6.65 -14.03 -1.83
C HIS A 53 5.69 -13.91 -0.62
N CYS A 54 4.95 -12.81 -0.46
CA CYS A 54 4.23 -12.49 0.79
C CYS A 54 2.78 -12.99 0.87
N LEU A 55 2.37 -13.89 -0.05
CA LEU A 55 1.04 -14.51 -0.10
C LEU A 55 -0.15 -13.52 -0.07
N VAL A 56 0.06 -12.26 -0.45
CA VAL A 56 -0.95 -11.20 -0.39
C VAL A 56 -1.90 -11.19 -1.60
N SER A 57 -1.64 -12.03 -2.60
CA SER A 57 -2.39 -12.04 -3.88
C SER A 57 -3.87 -12.30 -3.72
N ASP A 58 -4.23 -13.26 -2.89
CA ASP A 58 -5.63 -13.62 -2.70
C ASP A 58 -6.35 -12.56 -1.86
N ALA A 59 -5.66 -11.97 -0.88
CA ALA A 59 -6.19 -10.84 -0.11
C ALA A 59 -6.45 -9.61 -0.99
N VAL A 60 -5.51 -9.25 -1.90
CA VAL A 60 -5.75 -8.15 -2.86
C VAL A 60 -6.94 -8.46 -3.76
N LYS A 61 -7.06 -9.68 -4.29
CA LYS A 61 -8.21 -10.07 -5.11
C LYS A 61 -9.51 -9.98 -4.31
N LYS A 62 -9.48 -10.40 -3.04
CA LYS A 62 -10.62 -10.33 -2.12
C LYS A 62 -11.04 -8.89 -1.86
N VAL A 63 -10.09 -7.99 -1.58
CA VAL A 63 -10.33 -6.55 -1.44
C VAL A 63 -10.95 -5.96 -2.72
N LYS A 64 -10.38 -6.24 -3.90
CA LYS A 64 -10.94 -5.76 -5.17
C LYS A 64 -12.35 -6.29 -5.43
N LYS A 65 -12.60 -7.57 -5.13
CA LYS A 65 -13.94 -8.17 -5.25
C LYS A 65 -14.92 -7.53 -4.27
N ALA A 66 -14.51 -7.31 -3.03
CA ALA A 66 -15.33 -6.69 -2.00
C ALA A 66 -15.67 -5.24 -2.37
N LYS A 67 -14.70 -4.46 -2.88
CA LYS A 67 -14.93 -3.11 -3.43
C LYS A 67 -15.96 -3.13 -4.56
N LYS A 68 -15.82 -4.05 -5.52
CA LYS A 68 -16.75 -4.15 -6.66
C LYS A 68 -18.18 -4.52 -6.23
N ALA A 69 -18.34 -5.35 -5.19
CA ALA A 69 -19.64 -5.85 -4.75
C ALA A 69 -20.34 -4.94 -3.74
N GLY A 70 -19.58 -4.29 -2.85
CA GLY A 70 -20.13 -3.54 -1.71
C GLY A 70 -19.43 -2.20 -1.44
N GLY A 71 -18.65 -1.69 -2.39
CA GLY A 71 -17.93 -0.42 -2.26
C GLY A 71 -16.97 -0.41 -1.07
N LEU A 72 -16.83 0.77 -0.46
CA LEU A 72 -16.00 0.97 0.74
C LEU A 72 -16.44 0.09 1.92
N ALA A 73 -17.75 -0.11 2.11
CA ALA A 73 -18.27 -0.95 3.20
C ALA A 73 -17.85 -2.41 3.04
N GLY A 74 -17.86 -2.93 1.81
CA GLY A 74 -17.36 -4.27 1.51
C GLY A 74 -15.88 -4.42 1.83
N VAL A 75 -15.06 -3.41 1.53
CA VAL A 75 -13.63 -3.42 1.88
C VAL A 75 -13.43 -3.32 3.39
N ALA A 76 -14.16 -2.42 4.08
CA ALA A 76 -14.10 -2.23 5.54
C ALA A 76 -14.41 -3.52 6.32
N ALA A 77 -15.33 -4.35 5.79
CA ALA A 77 -15.68 -5.65 6.39
C ALA A 77 -14.50 -6.65 6.44
N LEU A 78 -13.44 -6.43 5.66
CA LEU A 78 -12.23 -7.27 5.71
C LEU A 78 -11.25 -6.86 6.83
N SER A 79 -11.58 -5.86 7.64
CA SER A 79 -10.68 -5.28 8.66
C SER A 79 -10.15 -6.29 9.64
N GLY A 80 -11.00 -7.17 10.18
CA GLY A 80 -10.58 -8.21 11.12
C GLY A 80 -9.57 -9.19 10.51
N GLU A 81 -9.85 -9.69 9.30
CA GLU A 81 -8.97 -10.64 8.61
C GLU A 81 -7.62 -10.03 8.26
N ILE A 82 -7.61 -8.82 7.71
CA ILE A 82 -6.37 -8.12 7.34
C ILE A 82 -5.57 -7.76 8.60
N SER A 83 -6.22 -7.30 9.67
CA SER A 83 -5.54 -6.98 10.94
C SER A 83 -4.89 -8.21 11.57
N ALA A 84 -5.58 -9.35 11.56
CA ALA A 84 -5.01 -10.62 12.01
C ALA A 84 -3.79 -11.02 11.18
N LYS A 85 -3.87 -10.89 9.84
CA LYS A 85 -2.72 -11.16 8.96
C LYS A 85 -1.54 -10.23 9.21
N ILE A 86 -1.77 -8.95 9.48
CA ILE A 86 -0.70 -8.01 9.84
C ILE A 86 -0.03 -8.43 11.16
N ALA A 87 -0.81 -8.83 12.17
CA ALA A 87 -0.29 -9.27 13.47
C ALA A 87 0.58 -10.54 13.35
N ASP A 88 0.16 -11.48 12.50
CA ASP A 88 0.89 -12.73 12.26
C ASP A 88 2.10 -12.59 11.33
N THR A 89 2.24 -11.46 10.62
CA THR A 89 3.31 -11.26 9.64
C THR A 89 4.50 -10.49 10.20
N LYS A 90 5.71 -10.95 9.88
CA LYS A 90 6.98 -10.31 10.28
C LYS A 90 7.83 -9.91 9.05
N GLY A 91 8.82 -9.06 9.30
CA GLY A 91 9.82 -8.67 8.30
C GLY A 91 9.24 -7.93 7.09
N ALA A 92 9.83 -8.13 5.92
CA ALA A 92 9.47 -7.41 4.69
C ALA A 92 8.00 -7.60 4.28
N CYS A 93 7.42 -8.77 4.57
CA CYS A 93 6.02 -9.02 4.25
C CYS A 93 5.05 -8.23 5.13
N LYS A 94 5.46 -7.82 6.34
CA LYS A 94 4.61 -6.99 7.20
C LYS A 94 4.27 -5.67 6.51
N GLY A 95 5.22 -5.05 5.82
CA GLY A 95 4.98 -3.82 5.07
C GLY A 95 3.96 -3.98 3.94
N VAL A 96 3.98 -5.13 3.25
CA VAL A 96 3.01 -5.45 2.19
C VAL A 96 1.58 -5.56 2.74
N TRP A 97 1.44 -6.20 3.90
CA TRP A 97 0.16 -6.32 4.59
C TRP A 97 -0.30 -5.00 5.22
N GLN A 98 0.63 -4.15 5.65
CA GLN A 98 0.30 -2.83 6.20
C GLN A 98 -0.33 -1.89 5.16
N PHE A 99 0.04 -2.00 3.87
CA PHE A 99 -0.69 -1.35 2.80
C PHE A 99 -2.15 -1.83 2.67
N LEU A 100 -2.41 -3.13 2.85
CA LEU A 100 -3.80 -3.63 2.91
C LEU A 100 -4.51 -3.12 4.17
N GLY A 101 -3.81 -3.02 5.30
CA GLY A 101 -4.31 -2.41 6.53
C GLY A 101 -4.75 -0.96 6.28
N ALA A 102 -3.89 -0.17 5.64
CA ALA A 102 -4.17 1.20 5.23
C ALA A 102 -5.38 1.28 4.30
N ALA A 103 -5.48 0.38 3.31
CA ALA A 103 -6.65 0.31 2.42
C ALA A 103 -7.95 0.07 3.19
N VAL A 104 -7.96 -0.91 4.08
CA VAL A 104 -9.18 -1.29 4.81
C VAL A 104 -9.58 -0.26 5.85
N TYR A 105 -8.61 0.35 6.54
CA TYR A 105 -8.88 1.42 7.49
C TYR A 105 -9.37 2.70 6.79
N THR A 106 -8.78 3.06 5.64
CA THR A 106 -9.26 4.16 4.79
C THR A 106 -10.70 3.90 4.35
N ALA A 107 -11.03 2.67 3.92
CA ALA A 107 -12.38 2.30 3.56
C ALA A 107 -13.35 2.38 4.74
N TYR A 108 -12.92 1.93 5.93
CA TYR A 108 -13.72 2.00 7.15
C TYR A 108 -14.10 3.45 7.53
N LEU A 109 -13.18 4.39 7.38
CA LEU A 109 -13.46 5.81 7.60
C LEU A 109 -14.35 6.39 6.47
N GLY A 110 -14.05 6.06 5.22
CA GLY A 110 -14.74 6.61 4.06
C GLY A 110 -16.15 6.07 3.81
N GLN A 111 -16.51 4.88 4.31
CA GLN A 111 -17.79 4.23 3.99
C GLN A 111 -19.02 5.04 4.40
N ASN A 112 -18.88 5.95 5.37
CA ASN A 112 -19.96 6.83 5.84
C ASN A 112 -19.89 8.23 5.22
N GLY A 113 -19.12 8.42 4.15
CA GLY A 113 -18.93 9.72 3.50
C GLY A 113 -18.09 10.70 4.31
N GLN A 114 -17.39 10.24 5.36
CA GLN A 114 -16.52 11.09 6.16
C GLN A 114 -15.23 11.41 5.39
N SER A 115 -14.70 12.62 5.62
CA SER A 115 -13.37 12.96 5.12
C SER A 115 -12.31 12.11 5.82
N VAL A 116 -11.34 11.65 5.05
CA VAL A 116 -10.20 10.87 5.54
C VAL A 116 -8.96 11.73 5.43
N TRP A 117 -8.35 12.04 6.56
CA TRP A 117 -7.05 12.65 6.62
C TRP A 117 -5.96 11.59 6.45
N ILE A 118 -5.02 11.85 5.54
CA ILE A 118 -3.87 10.98 5.29
C ILE A 118 -2.62 11.85 5.22
N GLU A 119 -1.63 11.52 6.04
CA GLU A 119 -0.26 12.00 5.95
C GLU A 119 0.64 10.86 5.47
N ASP A 120 1.39 11.13 4.41
CA ASP A 120 2.42 10.24 3.88
C ASP A 120 3.80 10.77 4.28
N ALA A 121 4.45 10.11 5.23
CA ALA A 121 5.81 10.41 5.68
C ALA A 121 6.82 9.37 5.16
N SER A 122 6.47 8.66 4.09
CA SER A 122 7.33 7.63 3.50
C SER A 122 8.61 8.21 2.93
N TYR A 123 9.72 7.49 3.04
CA TYR A 123 11.01 7.90 2.50
C TYR A 123 11.76 6.70 1.91
N ALA A 124 12.68 6.98 1.00
CA ALA A 124 13.59 5.98 0.46
C ALA A 124 14.97 6.16 1.09
N ASP A 125 15.59 5.06 1.51
CA ASP A 125 17.01 5.05 1.83
C ASP A 125 17.81 5.31 0.55
N ASP A 126 19.04 5.80 0.72
CA ASP A 126 20.00 5.88 -0.37
C ASP A 126 20.27 4.51 -0.98
N CYS A 127 20.66 4.51 -2.25
CA CYS A 127 21.04 3.28 -2.92
C CYS A 127 22.33 2.71 -2.32
N GLY A 128 22.26 1.49 -1.80
CA GLY A 128 23.44 0.70 -1.46
C GLY A 128 24.07 0.05 -2.70
N ILE A 129 24.77 -1.07 -2.53
CA ILE A 129 25.50 -1.72 -3.64
C ILE A 129 24.55 -2.23 -4.76
N ILE A 130 23.40 -2.79 -4.40
CA ILE A 130 22.43 -3.36 -5.38
C ILE A 130 20.97 -3.02 -5.09
N SER A 131 20.69 -2.45 -3.91
CA SER A 131 19.33 -2.26 -3.43
C SER A 131 19.21 -1.05 -2.50
N LYS A 132 18.01 -0.48 -2.47
CA LYS A 132 17.59 0.51 -1.47
C LYS A 132 16.35 0.00 -0.73
N LYS A 133 16.06 0.58 0.44
CA LYS A 133 14.82 0.32 1.15
C LYS A 133 13.84 1.45 0.89
N LEU A 134 12.60 1.10 0.57
CA LEU A 134 11.48 2.04 0.63
C LEU A 134 10.83 1.84 1.99
N ASN A 135 10.80 2.89 2.80
CA ASN A 135 10.13 2.94 4.09
C ASN A 135 8.80 3.64 3.90
N PHE A 136 7.72 2.96 4.27
CA PHE A 136 6.37 3.47 4.16
C PHE A 136 5.85 3.85 5.53
N ILE A 137 5.35 5.07 5.66
CA ILE A 137 4.81 5.59 6.91
C ILE A 137 3.55 6.38 6.55
N TYR A 138 2.39 5.81 6.82
CA TYR A 138 1.10 6.48 6.62
C TYR A 138 0.44 6.72 7.96
N ARG A 139 0.00 7.95 8.20
CA ARG A 139 -0.90 8.27 9.31
C ARG A 139 -2.27 8.58 8.74
N ILE A 140 -3.25 7.76 9.07
CA ILE A 140 -4.59 7.80 8.49
C ILE A 140 -5.59 8.01 9.61
N GLY A 141 -6.58 8.87 9.43
CA GLY A 141 -7.57 9.14 10.48
C GLY A 141 -8.68 10.09 10.02
N PRO A 142 -9.73 10.30 10.83
CA PRO A 142 -10.69 11.38 10.59
C PRO A 142 -10.09 12.78 10.77
N ALA A 143 -8.97 12.91 11.49
CA ALA A 143 -8.29 14.18 11.78
C ALA A 143 -6.80 13.95 12.15
N PRO A 144 -5.93 14.97 12.07
CA PRO A 144 -4.48 14.86 12.34
C PRO A 144 -4.12 14.36 13.75
N ASP A 145 -4.96 14.62 14.74
CA ASP A 145 -4.79 14.22 16.14
C ASP A 145 -5.39 12.84 16.45
N ARG A 146 -6.13 12.25 15.50
CA ARG A 146 -6.85 10.97 15.66
C ARG A 146 -6.47 10.02 14.54
N THR A 147 -5.20 9.63 14.51
CA THR A 147 -4.62 8.85 13.41
C THR A 147 -4.16 7.48 13.86
N THR A 148 -4.37 6.47 13.02
CA THR A 148 -3.67 5.19 13.10
C THR A 148 -2.48 5.21 12.16
N GLU A 149 -1.35 4.72 12.63
CA GLU A 149 -0.12 4.63 11.84
C GLU A 149 0.02 3.24 11.17
N PHE A 150 0.33 3.24 9.89
CA PHE A 150 0.64 2.05 9.10
C PHE A 150 2.07 2.17 8.60
N THR A 151 2.96 1.35 9.16
CA THR A 151 4.39 1.35 8.79
C THR A 151 4.83 0.05 8.15
N GLY A 152 5.72 0.19 7.18
CA GLY A 152 6.27 -0.94 6.44
C GLY A 152 7.58 -0.60 5.76
N GLY A 153 8.20 -1.62 5.18
CA GLY A 153 9.28 -1.35 4.25
C GLY A 153 9.59 -2.55 3.37
N VAL A 154 10.00 -2.27 2.13
CA VAL A 154 10.46 -3.28 1.18
C VAL A 154 11.79 -2.87 0.59
N LYS A 155 12.67 -3.85 0.41
CA LYS A 155 13.90 -3.68 -0.34
C LYS A 155 13.58 -3.79 -1.82
N VAL A 156 14.02 -2.81 -2.59
CA VAL A 156 13.91 -2.77 -4.04
C VAL A 156 15.31 -2.68 -4.63
N MET A 157 15.52 -3.26 -5.81
CA MET A 157 16.80 -3.11 -6.50
C MET A 157 17.00 -1.66 -6.94
N CYS A 158 18.24 -1.19 -6.89
CA CYS A 158 18.56 0.09 -7.50
C CYS A 158 18.50 -0.05 -9.02
N THR A 159 17.82 0.90 -9.67
CA THR A 159 17.92 1.06 -11.11
C THR A 159 19.23 1.76 -11.42
N PHE A 160 20.21 1.01 -11.92
CA PHE A 160 21.40 1.57 -12.57
C PHE A 160 21.03 1.80 -14.03
N SER A 161 20.90 3.07 -14.43
CA SER A 161 20.85 3.43 -15.84
C SER A 161 22.28 3.31 -16.38
N PHE A 162 22.52 2.28 -17.20
CA PHE A 162 23.74 2.16 -18.02
C PHE A 162 23.55 2.86 -19.35
#